data_AF-A0A7C6Y9S4-F1
#
_entry.id   AF-A0A7C6Y9S4-F1
#
_cell.length_a   1.000
_cell.length_b   1.000
_cell.length_c   1.000
_cell.angle_alpha   90.00
_cell.angle_beta   90.00
_cell.angle_gamma   90.00
#
_symmetry.space_group_name_H-M   'P 1'
#
loop_
_entity.id
_entity.type
_entity.pdbx_description
1 polymer ?
#
loop_
_entity_poly.entity_id
_entity_poly.type
_entity_poly.pdbx_seq_one_letter_code
_entity_poly.pdbx_strand_id
1 'polypeptide(L)'
;MMRKILIVLSIISFAFFFSSCSSKKGSVITSAMLEQNITSIETKTPKNEVLVSDLSEYWSVNTFYLNNGLIIVVDTTGKRGVWSLFTQELICPLSSDMIYNIISAGAATYVKTTNADNEVTVYDVFGQVVLPTGLYVDVNIDIEVEWEEETPKYYEIVDYSYFDEGNFVIENKIFSIDIETKTRSEIENPEKRIKFFEKNPLSKYGLDGYYLKSVDSNLYIYNSMDKLINHIYLDDPDIMMILDGKLFVQKAYRVEDLSDEYTYLNLGSKYFLKTYTVDLTTGKEKELNVDYLINNLDPILDSNGDIKYGKANVRPIVAKNLSSSSKNILINSKGEILTELVFDICSLRKLSDTTYYDPASKYIINEKLEPQYTFAGTPSYVDSENIFILQKNKFGILDATGEVLIPFEYFSIMDVFLDGKTIATDADFKKCILDINNKSKVVFEEETYFVSRGLIYTETFNENNSKYEIRFLDYNKSMKESFEYSGNYSTEFKSFANIYGSYLYAVFDSYYVLVETTLK
;
A
#
# COMPACT_ATOMS: atom_id res chain seq x y z
N MET A 1 -11.40 73.92 -4.84
CA MET A 1 -10.73 72.65 -5.22
C MET A 1 -10.40 71.75 -4.03
N MET A 2 -9.96 72.28 -2.87
CA MET A 2 -9.63 71.48 -1.67
C MET A 2 -10.80 70.67 -1.04
N ARG A 3 -12.06 71.09 -1.19
CA ARG A 3 -13.22 70.40 -0.59
C ARG A 3 -13.60 69.07 -1.28
N LYS A 4 -13.20 68.86 -2.53
CA LYS A 4 -13.45 67.59 -3.27
C LYS A 4 -12.34 66.56 -3.05
N ILE A 5 -11.13 66.99 -2.67
CA ILE A 5 -9.99 66.10 -2.39
C ILE A 5 -10.15 65.42 -1.01
N LEU A 6 -10.73 66.10 -0.02
CA LEU A 6 -10.99 65.51 1.30
C LEU A 6 -12.05 64.40 1.28
N ILE A 7 -13.07 64.49 0.42
CA ILE A 7 -14.13 63.46 0.32
C ILE A 7 -13.60 62.19 -0.36
N VAL A 8 -12.70 62.32 -1.34
CA VAL A 8 -12.07 61.16 -2.01
C VAL A 8 -11.07 60.46 -1.07
N LEU A 9 -10.32 61.20 -0.25
CA LEU A 9 -9.43 60.61 0.75
C LEU A 9 -10.19 59.92 1.90
N SER A 10 -11.35 60.44 2.34
CA SER A 10 -12.17 59.76 3.35
C SER A 10 -12.84 58.48 2.83
N ILE A 11 -13.20 58.41 1.53
CA ILE A 11 -13.75 57.18 0.92
C ILE A 11 -12.64 56.12 0.73
N ILE A 12 -11.41 56.53 0.42
CA ILE A 12 -10.26 55.62 0.32
C ILE A 12 -9.85 55.12 1.72
N SER A 13 -9.89 55.94 2.76
CA SER A 13 -9.65 55.46 4.13
C SER A 13 -10.76 54.56 4.67
N PHE A 14 -12.03 54.73 4.27
CA PHE A 14 -13.11 53.81 4.67
C PHE A 14 -13.05 52.46 3.94
N ALA A 15 -12.49 52.41 2.72
CA ALA A 15 -12.28 51.16 1.99
C ALA A 15 -11.13 50.29 2.56
N PHE A 16 -10.20 50.88 3.33
CA PHE A 16 -9.12 50.13 3.99
C PHE A 16 -9.49 49.59 5.40
N PHE A 17 -10.64 49.97 5.95
CA PHE A 17 -11.09 49.47 7.27
C PHE A 17 -12.03 48.25 7.20
N PHE A 18 -12.49 47.83 6.02
CA PHE A 18 -13.32 46.63 5.85
C PHE A 18 -12.56 45.37 5.39
N SER A 19 -11.24 45.43 5.20
CA SER A 19 -10.41 44.27 4.83
C SER A 19 -9.62 43.65 5.98
N SER A 20 -9.82 44.08 7.23
CA SER A 20 -9.06 43.59 8.40
C SER A 20 -9.94 42.98 9.51
N CYS A 21 -11.22 42.73 9.23
CA CYS A 21 -12.12 41.97 10.12
C CYS A 21 -12.34 40.54 9.63
N SER A 22 -11.29 39.84 9.18
CA SER A 22 -11.28 38.38 9.31
C SER A 22 -10.96 38.10 10.77
N SER A 23 -12.00 38.00 11.60
CA SER A 23 -11.92 37.45 12.94
C SER A 23 -10.95 36.27 12.92
N LYS A 24 -9.92 36.30 13.77
CA LYS A 24 -9.11 35.13 14.12
C LYS A 24 -10.04 34.06 14.69
N LYS A 25 -10.80 33.38 13.83
CA LYS A 25 -11.37 32.08 14.15
C LYS A 25 -10.15 31.23 14.45
N GLY A 26 -10.08 30.67 15.66
CA GLY A 26 -9.00 29.76 16.02
C GLY A 26 -8.84 28.70 14.95
N SER A 27 -7.62 28.16 14.80
CA SER A 27 -7.37 27.05 13.89
C SER A 27 -8.41 25.96 14.14
N VAL A 28 -9.18 25.64 13.10
CA VAL A 28 -10.16 24.54 13.15
C VAL A 28 -9.45 23.20 13.28
N ILE A 29 -8.22 23.13 12.76
CA ILE A 29 -7.36 21.95 12.86
C ILE A 29 -6.71 21.95 14.24
N THR A 30 -6.99 20.90 15.00
CA THR A 30 -6.42 20.64 16.32
C THR A 30 -5.35 19.54 16.21
N SER A 31 -4.46 19.43 17.21
CA SER A 31 -3.47 18.35 17.27
C SER A 31 -4.12 16.97 17.23
N ALA A 32 -5.24 16.79 17.94
CA ALA A 32 -5.99 15.54 17.91
C ALA A 32 -6.51 15.20 16.51
N MET A 33 -6.94 16.20 15.72
CA MET A 33 -7.29 15.96 14.31
C MET A 33 -6.08 15.55 13.48
N LEU A 34 -4.91 16.16 13.68
CA LEU A 34 -3.68 15.76 12.98
C LEU A 34 -3.35 14.29 13.29
N GLU A 35 -3.42 13.87 14.55
CA GLU A 35 -3.15 12.49 14.95
C GLU A 35 -4.08 11.47 14.31
N GLN A 36 -5.35 11.81 14.12
CA GLN A 36 -6.32 10.91 13.47
C GLN A 36 -6.08 10.77 11.96
N ASN A 37 -5.54 11.82 11.31
CA ASN A 37 -5.46 11.90 9.84
C ASN A 37 -4.07 11.66 9.27
N ILE A 38 -3.04 11.60 10.11
CA ILE A 38 -1.69 11.29 9.70
C ILE A 38 -1.52 9.78 9.74
N THR A 39 -1.16 9.19 8.61
CA THR A 39 -0.82 7.77 8.55
C THR A 39 0.43 7.53 9.38
N SER A 40 0.28 6.82 10.50
CA SER A 40 1.42 6.18 11.14
C SER A 40 1.82 4.98 10.30
N ILE A 41 3.04 4.97 9.79
CA ILE A 41 3.59 3.77 9.18
C ILE A 41 4.08 2.90 10.33
N GLU A 42 3.36 1.81 10.60
CA GLU A 42 3.87 0.79 11.50
C GLU A 42 5.10 0.15 10.86
N THR A 43 6.22 0.23 11.55
CA THR A 43 7.47 -0.35 11.09
C THR A 43 7.47 -1.83 11.39
N LYS A 44 6.98 -2.62 10.44
CA LYS A 44 7.01 -4.06 10.53
C LYS A 44 8.40 -4.62 10.24
N THR A 45 8.77 -5.66 10.96
CA THR A 45 10.09 -6.29 10.83
C THR A 45 9.98 -7.45 9.83
N PRO A 46 10.78 -7.48 8.76
CA PRO A 46 10.77 -8.62 7.85
C PRO A 46 11.27 -9.88 8.58
N LYS A 47 10.67 -11.02 8.26
CA LYS A 47 11.04 -12.30 8.87
C LYS A 47 12.51 -12.68 8.62
N ASN A 48 13.03 -12.38 7.43
CA ASN A 48 14.40 -12.66 6.98
C ASN A 48 14.81 -14.14 7.21
N GLU A 49 13.87 -15.07 7.01
CA GLU A 49 14.18 -16.50 7.01
C GLU A 49 14.84 -16.84 5.68
N VAL A 50 16.00 -17.51 5.73
CA VAL A 50 16.78 -17.89 4.56
C VAL A 50 16.66 -19.39 4.37
N LEU A 51 16.19 -19.80 3.20
CA LEU A 51 16.01 -21.19 2.80
C LEU A 51 16.95 -21.46 1.62
N VAL A 52 17.77 -22.50 1.72
CA VAL A 52 18.76 -22.87 0.70
C VAL A 52 18.49 -24.30 0.22
N SER A 53 18.24 -24.46 -1.07
CA SER A 53 18.11 -25.78 -1.71
C SER A 53 19.36 -26.07 -2.54
N ASP A 54 20.13 -27.10 -2.17
CA ASP A 54 21.20 -27.64 -3.01
C ASP A 54 20.63 -28.68 -3.97
N LEU A 55 20.62 -28.36 -5.26
CA LEU A 55 20.11 -29.24 -6.31
C LEU A 55 21.23 -29.85 -7.16
N SER A 56 22.45 -29.95 -6.62
CA SER A 56 23.62 -30.51 -7.32
C SER A 56 23.46 -31.99 -7.71
N GLU A 57 22.59 -32.73 -7.03
CA GLU A 57 22.31 -34.14 -7.34
C GLU A 57 21.44 -34.33 -8.60
N TYR A 58 20.74 -33.29 -9.04
CA TYR A 58 19.87 -33.35 -10.21
C TYR A 58 20.67 -33.10 -11.49
N TRP A 59 20.36 -33.88 -12.53
CA TRP A 59 20.99 -33.75 -13.84
C TRP A 59 20.68 -32.40 -14.49
N SER A 60 19.43 -31.95 -14.39
CA SER A 60 19.05 -30.62 -14.87
C SER A 60 17.96 -30.00 -14.02
N VAL A 61 17.95 -28.67 -14.06
CA VAL A 61 17.03 -27.83 -13.31
C VAL A 61 16.41 -26.81 -14.25
N ASN A 62 15.08 -26.72 -14.25
CA ASN A 62 14.33 -25.72 -15.00
C ASN A 62 13.78 -24.66 -14.03
N THR A 63 14.30 -23.46 -14.20
CA THR A 63 14.08 -22.29 -13.32
C THR A 63 12.98 -21.35 -13.83
N PHE A 64 12.20 -21.76 -14.83
CA PHE A 64 11.16 -20.93 -15.42
C PHE A 64 10.08 -20.50 -14.41
N TYR A 65 9.86 -21.30 -13.35
CA TYR A 65 8.86 -21.06 -12.30
C TYR A 65 9.45 -20.58 -10.97
N LEU A 66 10.71 -20.13 -11.00
CA LEU A 66 11.44 -19.72 -9.80
C LEU A 66 10.78 -18.52 -9.10
N ASN A 67 10.14 -17.63 -9.87
CA ASN A 67 9.30 -16.52 -9.38
C ASN A 67 7.96 -16.96 -8.78
N ASN A 68 7.68 -18.26 -8.73
CA ASN A 68 6.59 -18.86 -7.98
C ASN A 68 7.09 -19.69 -6.80
N GLY A 69 8.41 -19.69 -6.54
CA GLY A 69 9.05 -20.55 -5.54
C GLY A 69 9.09 -22.03 -5.93
N LEU A 70 8.94 -22.35 -7.22
CA LEU A 70 8.91 -23.71 -7.74
C LEU A 70 10.00 -23.97 -8.77
N ILE A 71 10.49 -25.20 -8.80
CA ILE A 71 11.54 -25.63 -9.73
C ILE A 71 11.17 -27.00 -10.29
N ILE A 72 11.29 -27.18 -11.61
CA ILE A 72 11.19 -28.52 -12.19
C ILE A 72 12.60 -29.12 -12.24
N VAL A 73 12.79 -30.26 -11.58
CA VAL A 73 14.07 -30.97 -11.53
C VAL A 73 14.02 -32.25 -12.35
N VAL A 74 15.17 -32.68 -12.87
CA VAL A 74 15.33 -33.94 -13.60
C VAL A 74 16.49 -34.72 -13.01
N ASP A 75 16.25 -35.97 -12.63
CA ASP A 75 17.29 -36.85 -12.09
C ASP A 75 18.18 -37.46 -13.21
N THR A 76 19.21 -38.19 -12.80
CA THR A 76 20.15 -38.86 -13.73
C THR A 76 19.51 -39.98 -14.56
N THR A 77 18.30 -40.42 -14.21
CA THR A 77 17.52 -41.42 -14.97
C THR A 77 16.52 -40.77 -15.94
N GLY A 78 16.45 -39.44 -15.97
CA GLY A 78 15.54 -38.66 -16.81
C GLY A 78 14.14 -38.49 -16.22
N LYS A 79 13.89 -38.94 -14.98
CA LYS A 79 12.62 -38.70 -14.29
C LYS A 79 12.54 -37.25 -13.86
N ARG A 80 11.35 -36.66 -13.96
CA ARG A 80 11.09 -35.26 -13.64
C ARG A 80 10.27 -35.16 -12.37
N GLY A 81 10.42 -34.06 -11.63
CA GLY A 81 9.63 -33.77 -10.43
C GLY A 81 9.51 -32.27 -10.22
N VAL A 82 8.72 -31.86 -9.22
CA VAL A 82 8.60 -30.44 -8.85
C VAL A 82 9.11 -30.27 -7.42
N TRP A 83 10.15 -29.45 -7.30
CA TRP A 83 10.77 -29.03 -6.06
C TRP A 83 10.15 -27.70 -5.61
N SER A 84 9.83 -27.60 -4.32
CA SER A 84 9.38 -26.36 -3.71
C SER A 84 10.50 -25.72 -2.91
N LEU A 85 10.77 -24.43 -3.17
CA LEU A 85 11.71 -23.65 -2.37
C LEU A 85 11.18 -23.34 -0.97
N PHE A 86 9.88 -23.44 -0.76
CA PHE A 86 9.28 -23.17 0.55
C PHE A 86 9.43 -24.33 1.51
N THR A 87 9.33 -25.57 1.01
CA THR A 87 9.48 -26.79 1.83
C THR A 87 10.86 -27.41 1.72
N GLN A 88 11.66 -27.01 0.72
CA GLN A 88 12.95 -27.63 0.38
C GLN A 88 12.81 -29.14 0.10
N GLU A 89 11.71 -29.54 -0.54
CA GLU A 89 11.40 -30.93 -0.85
C GLU A 89 10.68 -31.05 -2.20
N LEU A 90 10.66 -32.27 -2.75
CA LEU A 90 9.81 -32.63 -3.88
C LEU A 90 8.34 -32.66 -3.45
N ILE A 91 7.55 -31.70 -3.93
CA ILE A 91 6.09 -31.67 -3.73
C ILE A 91 5.35 -32.55 -4.75
N CYS A 92 6.00 -32.86 -5.88
CA CYS A 92 5.56 -33.86 -6.83
C CYS A 92 6.70 -34.85 -7.10
N PRO A 93 6.50 -36.15 -6.88
CA PRO A 93 7.57 -37.14 -6.96
C PRO A 93 8.12 -37.31 -8.38
N LEU A 94 9.35 -37.84 -8.45
CA LEU A 94 10.05 -38.12 -9.69
C LEU A 94 9.32 -39.18 -10.53
N SER A 95 8.93 -38.84 -11.76
CA SER A 95 8.26 -39.74 -12.69
C SER A 95 8.74 -39.57 -14.13
N SER A 96 8.73 -40.67 -14.89
CA SER A 96 9.01 -40.70 -16.34
C SER A 96 7.81 -40.28 -17.18
N ASP A 97 6.59 -40.51 -16.67
CA ASP A 97 5.36 -40.48 -17.46
C ASP A 97 4.36 -39.44 -16.95
N MET A 98 4.84 -38.49 -16.14
CA MET A 98 4.01 -37.43 -15.58
C MET A 98 4.26 -36.11 -16.31
N ILE A 99 3.17 -35.44 -16.66
CA ILE A 99 3.18 -34.08 -17.20
C ILE A 99 2.92 -33.11 -16.05
N TYR A 100 3.65 -32.00 -16.02
CA TYR A 100 3.54 -30.96 -15.00
C TYR A 100 3.12 -29.65 -15.65
N ASN A 101 2.06 -29.05 -15.15
CA ASN A 101 1.58 -27.73 -15.55
C ASN A 101 1.44 -26.85 -14.32
N ILE A 102 1.82 -25.58 -14.43
CA ILE A 102 1.65 -24.61 -13.36
C ILE A 102 0.36 -23.83 -13.60
N ILE A 103 -0.49 -23.76 -12.58
CA ILE A 103 -1.71 -22.95 -12.59
C ILE A 103 -1.43 -21.70 -11.74
N SER A 104 -1.68 -20.52 -12.30
CA SER A 104 -1.62 -19.25 -11.58
C SER A 104 -3.03 -18.75 -11.32
N ALA A 105 -3.39 -18.56 -10.06
CA ALA A 105 -4.71 -18.10 -9.63
C ALA A 105 -4.56 -16.83 -8.78
N GLY A 106 -4.66 -15.67 -9.42
CA GLY A 106 -4.34 -14.39 -8.77
C GLY A 106 -2.93 -14.39 -8.18
N ALA A 107 -2.83 -14.27 -6.86
CA ALA A 107 -1.57 -14.30 -6.12
C ALA A 107 -1.16 -15.70 -5.62
N ALA A 108 -1.84 -16.77 -6.00
CA ALA A 108 -1.49 -18.15 -5.66
C ALA A 108 -0.95 -18.93 -6.86
N THR A 109 -0.22 -20.02 -6.59
CA THR A 109 0.34 -20.90 -7.62
C THR A 109 0.14 -22.36 -7.23
N TYR A 110 -0.15 -23.19 -8.23
CA TYR A 110 -0.42 -24.61 -8.05
C TYR A 110 0.32 -25.44 -9.10
N VAL A 111 0.51 -26.71 -8.78
CA VAL A 111 1.07 -27.71 -9.69
C VAL A 111 -0.02 -28.69 -10.05
N LYS A 112 -0.42 -28.70 -11.33
CA LYS A 112 -1.28 -29.71 -11.92
C LYS A 112 -0.40 -30.81 -12.52
N THR A 113 -0.53 -32.02 -12.00
CA THR A 113 0.08 -33.20 -12.61
C THR A 113 -0.92 -33.94 -13.47
N THR A 114 -0.43 -34.67 -14.48
CA THR A 114 -1.23 -35.60 -15.28
C THR A 114 -0.41 -36.86 -15.50
N ASN A 115 -0.91 -38.01 -15.05
CA ASN A 115 -0.23 -39.28 -15.19
C ASN A 115 -0.51 -39.95 -16.55
N ALA A 116 0.07 -41.13 -16.77
CA ALA A 116 -0.07 -41.90 -18.01
C ALA A 116 -1.52 -42.32 -18.31
N ASP A 117 -2.37 -42.43 -17.28
CA ASP A 117 -3.79 -42.77 -17.37
C ASP A 117 -4.68 -41.53 -17.56
N ASN A 118 -4.07 -40.35 -17.78
CA ASN A 118 -4.72 -39.03 -17.84
C ASN A 118 -5.42 -38.60 -16.54
N GLU A 119 -5.11 -39.24 -15.41
CA GLU A 119 -5.58 -38.77 -14.12
C GLU A 119 -4.80 -37.53 -13.70
N VAL A 120 -5.53 -36.57 -13.17
CA VAL A 120 -5.04 -35.25 -12.78
C VAL A 120 -5.05 -35.15 -11.26
N THR A 121 -3.96 -34.61 -10.70
CA THR A 121 -3.87 -34.21 -9.29
C THR A 121 -3.42 -32.75 -9.25
N VAL A 122 -3.93 -31.96 -8.29
CA VAL A 122 -3.46 -30.59 -8.09
C VAL A 122 -2.88 -30.42 -6.70
N TYR A 123 -1.68 -29.86 -6.62
CA TYR A 123 -0.95 -29.55 -5.40
C TYR A 123 -0.77 -28.04 -5.27
N ASP A 124 -0.72 -27.52 -4.05
CA ASP A 124 -0.21 -26.16 -3.81
C ASP A 124 1.33 -26.13 -3.80
N VAL A 125 1.90 -24.95 -3.55
CA VAL A 125 3.36 -24.76 -3.43
C VAL A 125 3.98 -25.45 -2.20
N PHE A 126 3.20 -25.97 -1.26
CA PHE A 126 3.66 -26.70 -0.09
C PHE A 126 3.47 -28.22 -0.22
N GLY A 127 2.98 -28.70 -1.37
CA GLY A 127 2.73 -30.12 -1.64
C GLY A 127 1.45 -30.69 -1.04
N GLN A 128 0.56 -29.84 -0.52
CA GLN A 128 -0.77 -30.28 -0.08
C GLN A 128 -1.68 -30.47 -1.29
N VAL A 129 -2.34 -31.62 -1.35
CA VAL A 129 -3.31 -31.94 -2.40
C VAL A 129 -4.54 -31.02 -2.28
N VAL A 130 -4.77 -30.21 -3.30
CA VAL A 130 -5.93 -29.31 -3.46
C VAL A 130 -7.08 -30.07 -4.15
N LEU A 131 -6.74 -30.80 -5.22
CA LEU A 131 -7.68 -31.67 -5.94
C LEU A 131 -7.07 -33.08 -6.02
N PRO A 132 -7.70 -34.09 -5.40
CA PRO A 132 -7.17 -35.46 -5.40
C PRO A 132 -7.17 -36.06 -6.79
N THR A 133 -6.33 -37.08 -7.01
CA THR A 133 -6.19 -37.78 -8.30
C THR A 133 -7.54 -38.22 -8.86
N GLY A 134 -7.85 -37.82 -10.09
CA GLY A 134 -9.08 -38.20 -10.78
C GLY A 134 -9.09 -37.84 -12.26
N LEU A 135 -10.07 -38.37 -13.01
CA LEU A 135 -10.26 -38.08 -14.43
C LEU A 135 -11.06 -36.78 -14.61
N TYR A 136 -10.38 -35.64 -14.49
CA TYR A 136 -10.98 -34.33 -14.70
C TYR A 136 -10.83 -33.86 -16.15
N VAL A 137 -11.90 -33.28 -16.69
CA VAL A 137 -11.91 -32.64 -18.01
C VAL A 137 -11.27 -31.26 -17.93
N ASP A 138 -11.66 -30.48 -16.92
CA ASP A 138 -11.14 -29.14 -16.69
C ASP A 138 -11.00 -28.86 -15.19
N VAL A 139 -10.04 -28.01 -14.85
CA VAL A 139 -9.78 -27.56 -13.47
C VAL A 139 -9.39 -26.09 -13.53
N ASN A 140 -10.17 -25.26 -12.86
CA ASN A 140 -9.93 -23.84 -12.65
C ASN A 140 -9.82 -23.54 -11.16
N ILE A 141 -8.89 -22.66 -10.80
CA ILE A 141 -8.70 -22.23 -9.41
C ILE A 141 -8.72 -20.71 -9.38
N ASP A 142 -9.46 -20.14 -8.43
CA ASP A 142 -9.49 -18.71 -8.16
C ASP A 142 -9.21 -18.42 -6.68
N ILE A 143 -8.70 -17.23 -6.39
CA ILE A 143 -8.47 -16.73 -5.04
C ILE A 143 -9.34 -15.50 -4.80
N GLU A 144 -10.26 -15.61 -3.85
CA GLU A 144 -11.02 -14.48 -3.33
C GLU A 144 -10.41 -13.96 -2.03
N VAL A 145 -10.40 -12.64 -1.87
CA VAL A 145 -9.94 -11.97 -0.65
C VAL A 145 -11.11 -11.17 -0.06
N GLU A 146 -11.49 -11.48 1.17
CA GLU A 146 -12.49 -10.72 1.94
C GLU A 146 -11.75 -9.93 3.04
N TRP A 147 -12.16 -8.69 3.31
CA TRP A 147 -11.55 -7.89 4.37
C TRP A 147 -12.46 -7.89 5.60
N GLU A 148 -12.00 -8.46 6.71
CA GLU A 148 -12.70 -8.42 8.00
C GLU A 148 -11.83 -7.67 9.00
N GLU A 149 -12.33 -6.52 9.48
CA GLU A 149 -11.63 -5.69 10.48
C GLU A 149 -10.16 -5.39 10.08
N GLU A 150 -9.94 -5.01 8.81
CA GLU A 150 -8.61 -4.72 8.22
C GLU A 150 -7.69 -5.95 8.06
N THR A 151 -8.17 -7.15 8.38
CA THR A 151 -7.46 -8.42 8.16
C THR A 151 -8.01 -9.10 6.91
N PRO A 152 -7.16 -9.43 5.91
CA PRO A 152 -7.60 -10.17 4.75
C PRO A 152 -7.83 -11.65 5.09
N LYS A 153 -8.98 -12.18 4.70
CA LYS A 153 -9.31 -13.61 4.68
C LYS A 153 -9.25 -14.11 3.24
N TYR A 154 -8.50 -15.19 3.04
CA TYR A 154 -8.27 -15.76 1.72
C TYR A 154 -9.11 -17.02 1.52
N TYR A 155 -9.70 -17.12 0.35
CA TYR A 155 -10.51 -18.25 -0.05
C TYR A 155 -10.06 -18.79 -1.39
N GLU A 156 -9.82 -20.10 -1.42
CA GLU A 156 -9.49 -20.84 -2.64
C GLU A 156 -10.76 -21.48 -3.18
N ILE A 157 -11.12 -21.14 -4.41
CA ILE A 157 -12.27 -21.71 -5.12
C ILE A 157 -11.73 -22.63 -6.20
N VAL A 158 -12.05 -23.91 -6.10
CA VAL A 158 -11.63 -24.95 -7.04
C VAL A 158 -12.84 -25.42 -7.82
N ASP A 159 -12.95 -24.97 -9.06
CA ASP A 159 -13.96 -25.42 -10.00
C ASP A 159 -13.37 -26.55 -10.85
N TYR A 160 -14.07 -27.67 -10.93
CA TYR A 160 -13.63 -28.78 -11.76
C TYR A 160 -14.81 -29.48 -12.44
N SER A 161 -14.52 -30.13 -13.56
CA SER A 161 -15.50 -30.90 -14.30
C SER A 161 -14.99 -32.28 -14.63
N TYR A 162 -15.90 -33.26 -14.68
CA TYR A 162 -15.59 -34.66 -14.96
C TYR A 162 -16.79 -35.36 -15.59
N PHE A 163 -16.57 -36.60 -16.05
CA PHE A 163 -17.66 -37.46 -16.54
C PHE A 163 -18.03 -38.49 -15.47
N ASP A 164 -19.31 -38.53 -15.11
CA ASP A 164 -19.89 -39.55 -14.23
C ASP A 164 -21.03 -40.30 -14.95
N GLU A 165 -20.87 -41.61 -15.12
CA GLU A 165 -21.80 -42.47 -15.87
C GLU A 165 -22.20 -41.89 -17.26
N GLY A 166 -21.28 -41.16 -17.91
CA GLY A 166 -21.50 -40.51 -19.21
C GLY A 166 -22.12 -39.11 -19.16
N ASN A 167 -22.46 -38.60 -17.98
CA ASN A 167 -22.92 -37.23 -17.77
C ASN A 167 -21.75 -36.30 -17.46
N PHE A 168 -21.76 -35.10 -18.04
CA PHE A 168 -20.80 -34.06 -17.70
C PHE A 168 -21.23 -33.37 -16.39
N VAL A 169 -20.41 -33.47 -15.36
CA VAL A 169 -20.65 -32.92 -14.03
C VAL A 169 -19.68 -31.77 -13.79
N ILE A 170 -20.20 -30.68 -13.21
CA ILE A 170 -19.40 -29.54 -12.73
C ILE A 170 -19.60 -29.44 -11.23
N GLU A 171 -18.50 -29.38 -10.48
CA GLU A 171 -18.49 -29.20 -9.05
C GLU A 171 -17.56 -28.05 -8.68
N ASN A 172 -17.81 -27.46 -7.52
CA ASN A 172 -16.91 -26.50 -6.92
C ASN A 172 -16.63 -26.84 -5.46
N LYS A 173 -15.41 -26.56 -5.02
CA LYS A 173 -15.02 -26.60 -3.61
C LYS A 173 -14.48 -25.23 -3.21
N ILE A 174 -14.80 -24.83 -1.98
CA ILE A 174 -14.28 -23.59 -1.41
C ILE A 174 -13.51 -23.94 -0.15
N PHE A 175 -12.28 -23.44 -0.05
CA PHE A 175 -11.44 -23.58 1.12
C PHE A 175 -11.14 -22.23 1.72
N SER A 176 -11.25 -22.08 3.05
CA SER A 176 -10.62 -20.97 3.76
C SER A 176 -9.15 -21.28 3.97
N ILE A 177 -8.28 -20.33 3.65
CA ILE A 177 -6.82 -20.46 3.78
C ILE A 177 -6.36 -19.69 5.02
N ASP A 178 -5.62 -20.37 5.88
CA ASP A 178 -4.84 -19.73 6.92
C ASP A 178 -3.41 -19.54 6.40
N ILE A 179 -3.06 -18.28 6.12
CA ILE A 179 -1.76 -17.92 5.53
C ILE A 179 -0.59 -18.11 6.51
N GLU A 180 -0.83 -17.99 7.81
CA GLU A 180 0.22 -18.09 8.83
C GLU A 180 0.60 -19.56 9.05
N THR A 181 -0.40 -20.42 9.19
CA THR A 181 -0.21 -21.85 9.38
C THR A 181 -0.03 -22.60 8.07
N LYS A 182 -0.32 -21.94 6.94
CA LYS A 182 -0.30 -22.51 5.58
C LYS A 182 -1.26 -23.70 5.44
N THR A 183 -2.38 -23.66 6.15
CA THR A 183 -3.38 -24.74 6.13
C THR A 183 -4.67 -24.32 5.42
N ARG A 184 -5.46 -25.30 4.97
CA ARG A 184 -6.76 -25.09 4.33
C ARG A 184 -7.86 -25.86 5.03
N SER A 185 -9.06 -25.27 5.09
CA SER A 185 -10.26 -25.91 5.62
C SER A 185 -11.40 -25.79 4.62
N GLU A 186 -12.01 -26.91 4.23
CA GLU A 186 -13.14 -26.94 3.29
C GLU A 186 -14.39 -26.33 3.94
N ILE A 187 -15.11 -25.51 3.19
CA ILE A 187 -16.35 -24.85 3.64
C ILE A 187 -17.54 -25.63 3.09
N GLU A 188 -18.32 -26.26 3.97
CA GLU A 188 -19.55 -26.96 3.58
C GLU A 188 -20.66 -25.97 3.17
N ASN A 189 -21.34 -26.22 2.04
CA ASN A 189 -22.45 -25.44 1.45
C ASN A 189 -22.09 -24.03 0.91
N PRO A 190 -21.48 -23.94 -0.29
CA PRO A 190 -21.05 -22.68 -0.89
C PRO A 190 -22.18 -21.78 -1.43
N GLU A 191 -23.42 -22.25 -1.53
CA GLU A 191 -24.58 -21.51 -2.09
C GLU A 191 -24.87 -20.17 -1.41
N LYS A 192 -24.24 -19.88 -0.25
CA LYS A 192 -24.31 -18.57 0.41
C LYS A 192 -23.47 -17.47 -0.24
N ARG A 193 -22.53 -17.74 -1.14
CA ARG A 193 -21.59 -16.74 -1.69
C ARG A 193 -22.03 -16.04 -2.98
N ILE A 194 -23.33 -15.72 -3.12
CA ILE A 194 -23.74 -14.68 -4.08
C ILE A 194 -23.13 -13.36 -3.57
N LYS A 195 -22.03 -12.90 -4.17
CA LYS A 195 -21.35 -11.60 -3.98
C LYS A 195 -21.97 -10.79 -2.83
N PHE A 196 -21.54 -11.09 -1.60
CA PHE A 196 -22.08 -10.44 -0.43
C PHE A 196 -21.89 -8.94 -0.56
N PHE A 197 -22.99 -8.19 -0.68
CA PHE A 197 -22.99 -6.75 -0.53
C PHE A 197 -22.48 -6.42 0.88
N GLU A 198 -21.21 -6.03 0.97
CA GLU A 198 -20.57 -5.70 2.24
C GLU A 198 -21.41 -4.68 2.99
N LYS A 199 -21.78 -5.04 4.23
CA LYS A 199 -22.40 -4.09 5.17
C LYS A 199 -21.30 -3.14 5.59
N ASN A 200 -21.29 -1.93 5.04
CA ASN A 200 -20.31 -0.90 5.39
C ASN A 200 -20.83 -0.08 6.58
N PRO A 201 -20.30 -0.24 7.81
CA PRO A 201 -20.80 0.50 8.97
C PRO A 201 -20.66 2.01 8.77
N LEU A 202 -21.66 2.78 9.17
CA LEU A 202 -21.67 4.24 9.04
C LEU A 202 -21.26 4.98 10.33
N SER A 203 -20.80 4.26 11.36
CA SER A 203 -20.33 4.86 12.63
C SER A 203 -19.21 5.86 12.42
N LYS A 204 -18.21 5.54 11.58
CA LYS A 204 -17.13 6.47 11.19
C LYS A 204 -17.64 7.75 10.52
N TYR A 205 -18.89 7.82 10.10
CA TYR A 205 -19.52 9.02 9.51
C TYR A 205 -20.50 9.69 10.48
N GLY A 206 -20.46 9.36 11.77
CA GLY A 206 -21.36 9.91 12.79
C GLY A 206 -22.76 9.29 12.81
N LEU A 207 -22.95 8.10 12.21
CA LEU A 207 -24.23 7.38 12.17
C LEU A 207 -24.13 6.01 12.84
N ASP A 208 -23.99 6.02 14.16
CA ASP A 208 -23.94 4.80 14.97
C ASP A 208 -25.19 3.94 14.81
N GLY A 209 -24.98 2.63 14.63
CA GLY A 209 -26.05 1.66 14.43
C GLY A 209 -26.67 1.66 13.02
N TYR A 210 -26.04 2.33 12.05
CA TYR A 210 -26.41 2.25 10.63
C TYR A 210 -25.30 1.62 9.80
N TYR A 211 -25.68 1.03 8.66
CA TYR A 211 -24.74 0.56 7.65
C TYR A 211 -25.26 0.82 6.24
N LEU A 212 -24.35 0.88 5.29
CA LEU A 212 -24.60 1.11 3.87
C LEU A 212 -24.34 -0.17 3.07
N LYS A 213 -25.16 -0.39 2.04
CA LYS A 213 -24.87 -1.31 0.93
C LYS A 213 -24.92 -0.53 -0.37
N SER A 214 -23.94 -0.74 -1.26
CA SER A 214 -23.92 -0.12 -2.59
C SER A 214 -24.16 -1.16 -3.67
N VAL A 215 -25.01 -0.85 -4.65
CA VAL A 215 -25.25 -1.66 -5.85
C VAL A 215 -25.31 -0.72 -7.05
N ASP A 216 -24.29 -0.77 -7.89
CA ASP A 216 -24.11 0.17 -9.00
C ASP A 216 -24.21 1.63 -8.49
N SER A 217 -25.14 2.40 -9.03
CA SER A 217 -25.42 3.79 -8.61
C SER A 217 -26.41 3.91 -7.45
N ASN A 218 -26.74 2.82 -6.75
CA ASN A 218 -27.73 2.83 -5.68
C ASN A 218 -27.09 2.60 -4.32
N LEU A 219 -27.38 3.50 -3.38
CA LEU A 219 -27.00 3.41 -1.99
C LEU A 219 -28.20 3.02 -1.14
N TYR A 220 -28.10 1.92 -0.40
CA TYR A 220 -29.14 1.41 0.50
C TYR A 220 -28.67 1.49 1.94
N ILE A 221 -29.38 2.27 2.76
CA ILE A 221 -29.01 2.54 4.14
C ILE A 221 -29.93 1.74 5.05
N TYR A 222 -29.35 0.98 5.97
CA TYR A 222 -30.06 0.13 6.91
C TYR A 222 -29.69 0.52 8.35
N ASN A 223 -30.56 0.18 9.28
CA ASN A 223 -30.25 0.25 10.72
C ASN A 223 -29.71 -1.10 11.24
N SER A 224 -29.39 -1.15 12.52
CA SER A 224 -28.88 -2.33 13.23
C SER A 224 -29.85 -3.52 13.29
N MET A 225 -31.14 -3.32 12.96
CA MET A 225 -32.15 -4.38 12.86
C MET A 225 -32.37 -4.84 11.40
N ASP A 226 -31.44 -4.53 10.48
CA ASP A 226 -31.54 -4.83 9.05
C ASP A 226 -32.78 -4.25 8.35
N LYS A 227 -33.41 -3.23 8.95
CA LYS A 227 -34.52 -2.51 8.33
C LYS A 227 -33.94 -1.47 7.38
N LEU A 228 -34.35 -1.51 6.11
CA LEU A 228 -34.04 -0.46 5.14
C LEU A 228 -34.64 0.86 5.62
N ILE A 229 -33.78 1.85 5.79
CA ILE A 229 -34.09 3.20 6.26
C ILE A 229 -34.24 4.13 5.08
N ASN A 230 -33.34 4.05 4.11
CA ASN A 230 -33.31 4.95 2.97
C ASN A 230 -32.66 4.31 1.74
N HIS A 231 -32.98 4.85 0.58
CA HIS A 231 -32.41 4.48 -0.72
C HIS A 231 -32.11 5.77 -1.49
N ILE A 232 -30.87 5.89 -1.98
CA ILE A 232 -30.40 7.06 -2.72
C ILE A 232 -29.87 6.56 -4.06
N TYR A 233 -30.37 7.16 -5.15
CA TYR A 233 -29.85 6.95 -6.49
C TYR A 233 -28.86 8.05 -6.87
N LEU A 234 -27.71 7.66 -7.39
CA LEU A 234 -26.62 8.55 -7.79
C LEU A 234 -26.63 8.74 -9.30
N ASP A 235 -27.01 9.92 -9.76
CA ASP A 235 -26.87 10.29 -11.17
C ASP A 235 -25.44 10.77 -11.45
N ASP A 236 -24.52 9.82 -11.64
CA ASP A 236 -23.13 10.01 -12.11
C ASP A 236 -22.46 11.33 -11.61
N PRO A 237 -22.16 11.43 -10.31
CA PRO A 237 -21.61 12.64 -9.71
C PRO A 237 -20.12 12.83 -10.06
N ASP A 238 -19.68 14.07 -10.30
CA ASP A 238 -18.25 14.37 -10.48
C ASP A 238 -17.48 14.23 -9.17
N ILE A 239 -18.10 14.62 -8.05
CA ILE A 239 -17.55 14.51 -6.69
C ILE A 239 -18.64 13.97 -5.77
N MET A 240 -18.29 12.98 -4.95
CA MET A 240 -19.17 12.41 -3.93
C MET A 240 -18.38 12.02 -2.68
N MET A 241 -18.90 12.35 -1.50
CA MET A 241 -18.32 11.90 -0.22
C MET A 241 -19.35 11.90 0.90
N ILE A 242 -19.27 10.96 1.84
CA ILE A 242 -20.06 11.01 3.07
C ILE A 242 -19.30 11.84 4.11
N LEU A 243 -19.92 12.92 4.59
CA LEU A 243 -19.40 13.82 5.63
C LEU A 243 -20.48 14.04 6.69
N ASP A 244 -20.20 13.71 7.96
CA ASP A 244 -21.12 13.99 9.07
C ASP A 244 -22.57 13.49 8.79
N GLY A 245 -22.66 12.22 8.39
CA GLY A 245 -23.90 11.50 8.08
C GLY A 245 -24.62 11.95 6.82
N LYS A 246 -23.99 12.80 5.99
CA LYS A 246 -24.59 13.37 4.78
C LYS A 246 -23.74 13.05 3.57
N LEU A 247 -24.39 12.66 2.48
CA LEU A 247 -23.74 12.52 1.19
C LEU A 247 -23.56 13.91 0.55
N PHE A 248 -22.35 14.42 0.51
CA PHE A 248 -21.96 15.61 -0.23
C PHE A 248 -21.77 15.25 -1.71
N VAL A 249 -22.42 15.99 -2.61
CA VAL A 249 -22.39 15.76 -4.05
C VAL A 249 -22.15 17.06 -4.80
N GLN A 250 -21.26 17.05 -5.79
CA GLN A 250 -21.09 18.12 -6.75
C GLN A 250 -21.08 17.57 -8.18
N LYS A 251 -21.80 18.25 -9.08
CA LYS A 251 -21.89 17.90 -10.51
C LYS A 251 -21.86 19.17 -11.37
N ALA A 252 -21.05 19.14 -12.42
CA ALA A 252 -20.83 20.22 -13.36
C ALA A 252 -21.29 19.78 -14.76
N TYR A 253 -22.28 20.50 -15.28
CA TYR A 253 -22.86 20.21 -16.59
C TYR A 253 -22.39 21.27 -17.57
N ARG A 254 -21.87 20.86 -18.73
CA ARG A 254 -21.68 21.80 -19.83
C ARG A 254 -23.07 22.23 -20.33
N VAL A 255 -23.27 23.53 -20.48
CA VAL A 255 -24.50 24.10 -21.04
C VAL A 255 -24.22 24.74 -22.40
N GLU A 256 -25.28 25.02 -23.16
CA GLU A 256 -25.15 25.70 -24.45
C GLU A 256 -24.46 27.05 -24.31
N ASP A 257 -23.65 27.42 -25.31
CA ASP A 257 -22.88 28.67 -25.29
C ASP A 257 -23.78 29.92 -25.21
N LEU A 258 -25.04 29.81 -25.67
CA LEU A 258 -26.05 30.87 -25.61
C LEU A 258 -26.87 30.88 -24.29
N SER A 259 -26.69 29.91 -23.40
CA SER A 259 -27.44 29.87 -22.14
C SER A 259 -27.07 31.03 -21.23
N ASP A 260 -28.07 31.76 -20.72
CA ASP A 260 -27.87 32.76 -19.67
C ASP A 260 -27.75 32.13 -18.27
N GLU A 261 -28.24 30.90 -18.13
CA GLU A 261 -28.20 30.09 -16.91
C GLU A 261 -26.92 29.24 -16.88
N TYR A 262 -25.88 29.80 -16.27
CA TYR A 262 -24.61 29.12 -16.01
C TYR A 262 -23.92 29.68 -14.76
N THR A 263 -23.15 28.82 -14.10
CA THR A 263 -22.39 29.16 -12.89
C THR A 263 -21.01 29.71 -13.22
N TYR A 264 -20.27 29.08 -14.13
CA TYR A 264 -18.91 29.51 -14.49
C TYR A 264 -18.52 29.26 -15.95
N LEU A 265 -17.50 29.99 -16.41
CA LEU A 265 -16.77 29.78 -17.65
C LEU A 265 -15.46 29.05 -17.36
N ASN A 266 -15.15 28.04 -18.17
CA ASN A 266 -13.85 27.39 -18.18
C ASN A 266 -13.40 27.23 -19.63
N LEU A 267 -12.28 27.87 -19.98
CA LEU A 267 -11.72 27.87 -21.34
C LEU A 267 -12.76 28.25 -22.42
N GLY A 268 -13.63 29.22 -22.11
CA GLY A 268 -14.67 29.73 -23.02
C GLY A 268 -15.97 28.93 -23.05
N SER A 269 -16.03 27.73 -22.46
CA SER A 269 -17.25 26.94 -22.35
C SER A 269 -18.03 27.28 -21.07
N LYS A 270 -19.36 27.34 -21.16
CA LYS A 270 -20.27 27.58 -20.03
C LYS A 270 -20.61 26.28 -19.30
N TYR A 271 -20.61 26.35 -17.97
CA TYR A 271 -20.98 25.24 -17.10
C TYR A 271 -21.99 25.67 -16.03
N PHE A 272 -22.98 24.82 -15.79
CA PHE A 272 -23.86 24.90 -14.63
C PHE A 272 -23.34 23.95 -13.55
N LEU A 273 -23.12 24.46 -12.34
CA LEU A 273 -22.62 23.71 -11.20
C LEU A 273 -23.76 23.49 -10.21
N LYS A 274 -24.06 22.24 -9.91
CA LYS A 274 -25.00 21.84 -8.86
C LYS A 274 -24.23 21.22 -7.71
N THR A 275 -24.34 21.77 -6.51
CA THR A 275 -23.78 21.21 -5.28
C THR A 275 -24.90 21.01 -4.27
N TYR A 276 -24.97 19.84 -3.67
CA TYR A 276 -26.01 19.53 -2.69
C TYR A 276 -25.54 18.49 -1.69
N THR A 277 -26.29 18.34 -0.61
CA THR A 277 -26.16 17.21 0.31
C THR A 277 -27.43 16.39 0.36
N VAL A 278 -27.28 15.10 0.67
CA VAL A 278 -28.39 14.20 0.99
C VAL A 278 -28.18 13.65 2.39
N ASP A 279 -29.13 13.88 3.30
CA ASP A 279 -29.10 13.23 4.62
C ASP A 279 -29.33 11.71 4.45
N LEU A 280 -28.37 10.90 4.90
CA LEU A 280 -28.40 9.46 4.62
C LEU A 280 -29.58 8.74 5.28
N THR A 281 -30.10 9.26 6.39
CA THR A 281 -31.18 8.62 7.14
C THR A 281 -32.57 9.06 6.67
N THR A 282 -32.70 10.29 6.16
CA THR A 282 -34.00 10.85 5.76
C THR A 282 -34.19 10.98 4.25
N GLY A 283 -33.09 10.89 3.47
CA GLY A 283 -33.10 11.12 2.03
C GLY A 283 -33.33 12.58 1.64
N LYS A 284 -33.37 13.49 2.62
CA LYS A 284 -33.66 14.90 2.36
C LYS A 284 -32.47 15.55 1.68
N GLU A 285 -32.70 16.07 0.48
CA GLU A 285 -31.73 16.87 -0.25
C GLU A 285 -31.70 18.32 0.25
N LYS A 286 -30.52 18.92 0.24
CA LYS A 286 -30.30 20.35 0.48
C LYS A 286 -29.26 20.89 -0.49
N GLU A 287 -29.71 21.78 -1.36
CA GLU A 287 -28.82 22.52 -2.27
C GLU A 287 -27.88 23.44 -1.49
N LEU A 288 -26.63 23.50 -1.94
CA LEU A 288 -25.56 24.29 -1.36
C LEU A 288 -25.10 25.33 -2.38
N ASN A 289 -25.11 26.60 -1.98
CA ASN A 289 -24.61 27.69 -2.82
C ASN A 289 -23.10 27.86 -2.55
N VAL A 290 -22.27 27.25 -3.41
CA VAL A 290 -20.82 27.32 -3.35
C VAL A 290 -20.27 28.08 -4.55
N ASP A 291 -19.19 28.83 -4.33
CA ASP A 291 -18.50 29.64 -5.34
C ASP A 291 -17.16 29.01 -5.75
N TYR A 292 -17.08 27.69 -5.75
CA TYR A 292 -15.88 26.95 -6.12
C TYR A 292 -16.22 25.59 -6.75
N LEU A 293 -15.38 25.16 -7.69
CA LEU A 293 -15.37 23.80 -8.23
C LEU A 293 -14.37 22.95 -7.46
N ILE A 294 -14.77 21.75 -7.04
CA ILE A 294 -13.90 20.78 -6.38
C ILE A 294 -13.28 19.88 -7.45
N ASN A 295 -11.95 19.80 -7.47
CA ASN A 295 -11.20 18.88 -8.33
C ASN A 295 -10.97 17.53 -7.65
N ASN A 296 -10.72 17.53 -6.34
CA ASN A 296 -10.59 16.33 -5.52
C ASN A 296 -11.11 16.60 -4.11
N LEU A 297 -11.63 15.56 -3.45
CA LEU A 297 -12.14 15.59 -2.09
C LEU A 297 -11.71 14.33 -1.34
N ASP A 298 -10.94 14.49 -0.26
CA ASP A 298 -10.49 13.40 0.61
C ASP A 298 -11.13 13.53 2.00
N PRO A 299 -11.51 12.42 2.68
CA PRO A 299 -12.14 12.49 3.99
C PRO A 299 -11.13 12.93 5.05
N ILE A 300 -11.61 13.72 6.01
CA ILE A 300 -10.84 14.15 7.18
C ILE A 300 -11.63 13.83 8.45
N LEU A 301 -10.97 13.09 9.33
CA LEU A 301 -11.43 12.71 10.65
C LEU A 301 -11.38 13.93 11.59
N ASP A 302 -12.35 14.05 12.48
CA ASP A 302 -12.31 14.99 13.58
C ASP A 302 -11.48 14.45 14.75
N SER A 303 -11.48 15.15 15.90
CA SER A 303 -10.72 14.71 17.08
C SER A 303 -11.21 13.40 17.70
N ASN A 304 -12.40 12.93 17.36
CA ASN A 304 -12.99 11.69 17.86
C ASN A 304 -12.81 10.51 16.89
N GLY A 305 -12.22 10.74 15.72
CA GLY A 305 -12.11 9.73 14.67
C GLY A 305 -13.35 9.62 13.77
N ASP A 306 -14.23 10.62 13.75
CA ASP A 306 -15.38 10.67 12.85
C ASP A 306 -15.06 11.48 11.58
N ILE A 307 -15.43 10.98 10.41
CA ILE A 307 -15.35 11.67 9.13
C ILE A 307 -16.42 12.77 9.09
N LYS A 308 -16.04 13.98 9.52
CA LYS A 308 -16.90 15.18 9.53
C LYS A 308 -16.51 16.23 8.51
N TYR A 309 -15.28 16.18 8.03
CA TYR A 309 -14.71 17.20 7.16
C TYR A 309 -14.15 16.58 5.88
N GLY A 310 -13.98 17.41 4.86
CA GLY A 310 -13.30 17.06 3.63
C GLY A 310 -12.11 17.97 3.36
N LYS A 311 -10.97 17.39 3.00
CA LYS A 311 -9.84 18.12 2.40
C LYS A 311 -10.12 18.23 0.91
N ALA A 312 -10.35 19.44 0.41
CA ALA A 312 -10.70 19.68 -0.98
C ALA A 312 -9.61 20.47 -1.71
N ASN A 313 -9.24 20.03 -2.91
CA ASN A 313 -8.55 20.88 -3.87
C ASN A 313 -9.60 21.57 -4.74
N VAL A 314 -9.68 22.90 -4.66
CA VAL A 314 -10.75 23.66 -5.31
C VAL A 314 -10.23 24.75 -6.23
N ARG A 315 -11.00 25.08 -7.28
CA ARG A 315 -10.81 26.25 -8.12
C ARG A 315 -11.92 27.26 -7.82
N PRO A 316 -11.60 28.43 -7.24
CA PRO A 316 -12.60 29.47 -6.98
C PRO A 316 -13.27 29.96 -8.26
N ILE A 317 -14.56 30.30 -8.17
CA ILE A 317 -15.37 30.90 -9.22
C ILE A 317 -15.53 32.38 -8.90
N VAL A 318 -14.81 33.24 -9.63
CA VAL A 318 -14.82 34.69 -9.40
C VAL A 318 -15.42 35.37 -10.61
N ALA A 319 -16.48 36.15 -10.41
CA ALA A 319 -17.21 36.83 -11.48
C ALA A 319 -17.56 35.88 -12.65
N LYS A 320 -18.11 34.69 -12.31
CA LYS A 320 -18.44 33.59 -13.24
C LYS A 320 -17.25 33.06 -14.07
N ASN A 321 -16.00 33.30 -13.67
CA ASN A 321 -14.84 32.70 -14.30
C ASN A 321 -14.17 31.73 -13.33
N LEU A 322 -13.85 30.54 -13.80
CA LEU A 322 -13.14 29.56 -13.00
C LEU A 322 -11.66 29.93 -12.93
N SER A 323 -11.16 30.18 -11.71
CA SER A 323 -9.76 30.52 -11.46
C SER A 323 -8.81 29.49 -12.06
N SER A 324 -7.67 29.92 -12.60
CA SER A 324 -6.62 28.99 -13.04
C SER A 324 -5.82 28.40 -11.87
N SER A 325 -5.80 29.08 -10.72
CA SER A 325 -5.16 28.58 -9.51
C SER A 325 -6.12 27.73 -8.69
N SER A 326 -5.59 26.63 -8.15
CA SER A 326 -6.27 25.81 -7.15
C SER A 326 -5.87 26.20 -5.73
N LYS A 327 -6.74 25.92 -4.77
CA LYS A 327 -6.49 26.05 -3.33
C LYS A 327 -6.80 24.73 -2.64
N ASN A 328 -5.99 24.37 -1.65
CA ASN A 328 -6.34 23.29 -0.74
C ASN A 328 -7.12 23.89 0.43
N ILE A 329 -8.29 23.35 0.75
CA ILE A 329 -9.17 23.86 1.79
C ILE A 329 -9.72 22.73 2.64
N LEU A 330 -10.14 23.06 3.86
CA LEU A 330 -10.96 22.19 4.69
C LEU A 330 -12.42 22.64 4.61
N ILE A 331 -13.33 21.73 4.26
CA ILE A 331 -14.78 22.00 4.18
C ILE A 331 -15.56 21.09 5.14
N ASN A 332 -16.75 21.54 5.56
CA ASN A 332 -17.70 20.69 6.27
C ASN A 332 -18.80 20.16 5.33
N SER A 333 -19.70 19.34 5.87
CA SER A 333 -20.87 18.81 5.16
C SER A 333 -21.83 19.88 4.61
N LYS A 334 -21.73 21.15 5.03
CA LYS A 334 -22.54 22.25 4.48
C LYS A 334 -21.87 22.97 3.30
N GLY A 335 -20.69 22.53 2.87
CA GLY A 335 -19.89 23.23 1.86
C GLY A 335 -19.30 24.55 2.37
N GLU A 336 -19.20 24.74 3.68
CA GLU A 336 -18.56 25.93 4.24
C GLU A 336 -17.05 25.72 4.28
N ILE A 337 -16.29 26.67 3.72
CA ILE A 337 -14.82 26.69 3.84
C ILE A 337 -14.46 27.07 5.27
N LEU A 338 -13.81 26.15 5.98
CA LEU A 338 -13.39 26.33 7.37
C LEU A 338 -12.02 27.00 7.45
N THR A 339 -11.08 26.58 6.61
CA THR A 339 -9.74 27.17 6.48
C THR A 339 -9.11 26.82 5.14
N GLU A 340 -8.18 27.65 4.69
CA GLU A 340 -7.23 27.29 3.62
C GLU A 340 -6.07 26.48 4.24
N LEU A 341 -5.62 25.45 3.53
CA LEU A 341 -4.57 24.54 3.96
C LEU A 341 -3.27 24.89 3.25
N VAL A 342 -2.26 25.26 4.05
CA VAL A 342 -0.90 25.54 3.54
C VAL A 342 -0.13 24.24 3.28
N PHE A 343 -0.46 23.18 4.01
CA PHE A 343 0.15 21.86 3.92
C PHE A 343 -0.92 20.81 3.62
N ASP A 344 -0.51 19.72 2.99
CA ASP A 344 -1.34 18.54 2.86
C ASP A 344 -1.26 17.72 4.15
N ILE A 345 -2.29 17.82 5.00
CA ILE A 345 -2.35 17.15 6.31
C ILE A 345 -2.14 15.64 6.18
N CYS A 346 -2.71 15.02 5.15
CA CYS A 346 -2.63 13.56 4.95
C CYS A 346 -1.21 13.10 4.55
N SER A 347 -0.38 14.02 4.05
CA SER A 347 1.00 13.74 3.63
C SER A 347 2.02 14.03 4.73
N LEU A 348 1.60 14.63 5.85
CA LEU A 348 2.50 14.90 6.97
C LEU A 348 3.01 13.60 7.59
N ARG A 349 4.17 13.71 8.25
CA ARG A 349 4.81 12.63 8.98
C ARG A 349 5.00 13.06 10.43
N LYS A 350 4.49 12.29 11.38
CA LYS A 350 4.62 12.60 12.81
C LYS A 350 6.05 12.32 13.26
N LEU A 351 6.74 13.33 13.78
CA LEU A 351 8.09 13.20 14.35
C LEU A 351 8.04 13.11 15.89
N SER A 352 7.11 13.85 16.50
CA SER A 352 6.81 13.83 17.93
C SER A 352 5.36 14.25 18.17
N ASP A 353 4.92 14.37 19.42
CA ASP A 353 3.55 14.81 19.76
C ASP A 353 3.18 16.20 19.24
N THR A 354 4.18 17.06 19.01
CA THR A 354 3.97 18.46 18.63
C THR A 354 4.63 18.83 17.31
N THR A 355 5.31 17.88 16.66
CA THR A 355 6.17 18.20 15.51
C THR A 355 5.96 17.21 14.38
N TYR A 356 5.86 17.75 13.17
CA TYR A 356 5.61 17.01 11.95
C TYR A 356 6.60 17.40 10.86
N TYR A 357 6.85 16.49 9.92
CA TYR A 357 7.60 16.75 8.71
C TYR A 357 6.63 16.77 7.52
N ASP A 358 6.74 17.78 6.66
CA ASP A 358 6.08 17.80 5.36
C ASP A 358 7.09 17.41 4.26
N PRO A 359 6.95 16.23 3.63
CA PRO A 359 7.84 15.81 2.55
C PRO A 359 7.84 16.75 1.34
N ALA A 360 6.72 17.44 1.07
CA ALA A 360 6.58 18.30 -0.11
C ALA A 360 7.40 19.60 0.03
N SER A 361 7.19 20.32 1.13
CA SER A 361 7.91 21.58 1.41
C SER A 361 9.25 21.39 2.11
N LYS A 362 9.49 20.19 2.69
CA LYS A 362 10.65 19.83 3.52
C LYS A 362 10.73 20.59 4.84
N TYR A 363 9.64 21.23 5.26
CA TYR A 363 9.57 21.89 6.55
C TYR A 363 9.28 20.90 7.67
N ILE A 364 9.93 21.14 8.80
CA ILE A 364 9.49 20.73 10.11
C ILE A 364 8.48 21.76 10.59
N ILE A 365 7.27 21.32 10.92
CA ILE A 365 6.13 22.15 11.30
C ILE A 365 5.64 21.78 12.70
N ASN A 366 5.11 22.74 13.43
CA ASN A 366 4.47 22.49 14.73
C ASN A 366 3.00 22.04 14.56
N GLU A 367 2.33 21.73 15.67
CA GLU A 367 0.92 21.30 15.72
C GLU A 367 -0.09 22.38 15.28
N LYS A 368 0.36 23.63 15.13
CA LYS A 368 -0.42 24.74 14.57
C LYS A 368 -0.20 24.92 13.07
N LEU A 369 0.53 23.98 12.43
CA LEU A 369 0.92 24.04 11.03
C LEU A 369 1.78 25.27 10.72
N GLU A 370 2.63 25.68 11.64
CA GLU A 370 3.59 26.77 11.45
C GLU A 370 4.99 26.19 11.19
N PRO A 371 5.67 26.56 10.09
CA PRO A 371 7.06 26.16 9.84
C PRO A 371 7.98 26.57 10.98
N GLN A 372 8.77 25.62 11.47
CA GLN A 372 9.79 25.83 12.50
C GLN A 372 11.20 25.79 11.90
N TYR A 373 11.46 24.83 11.02
CA TYR A 373 12.80 24.55 10.51
C TYR A 373 12.76 23.89 9.13
N THR A 374 13.81 24.04 8.33
CA THR A 374 14.03 23.28 7.09
C THR A 374 15.50 22.93 6.95
N PHE A 375 15.78 21.79 6.33
CA PHE A 375 17.14 21.38 6.04
C PHE A 375 17.73 22.18 4.88
N ALA A 376 19.04 22.45 4.96
CA ALA A 376 19.81 22.97 3.83
C ALA A 376 20.11 21.83 2.86
N GLY A 377 19.19 21.55 1.93
CA GLY A 377 19.31 20.52 0.90
C GLY A 377 18.03 19.73 0.71
N THR A 378 18.14 18.55 0.10
CA THR A 378 17.02 17.61 -0.07
C THR A 378 17.31 16.38 0.79
N PRO A 379 16.76 16.30 2.01
CA PRO A 379 16.93 15.12 2.83
C PRO A 379 16.12 13.95 2.25
N SER A 380 16.61 12.72 2.46
CA SER A 380 15.78 11.52 2.43
C SER A 380 15.29 11.27 3.85
N TYR A 381 13.97 11.28 4.06
CA TYR A 381 13.37 11.01 5.36
C TYR A 381 13.13 9.51 5.52
N VAL A 382 13.61 8.95 6.63
CA VAL A 382 13.44 7.55 6.98
C VAL A 382 12.33 7.47 8.03
N ASP A 383 11.11 7.19 7.57
CA ASP A 383 9.89 7.11 8.39
C ASP A 383 10.12 6.20 9.62
N SER A 384 10.85 5.09 9.43
CA SER A 384 10.96 4.06 10.46
C SER A 384 11.77 4.42 11.70
N GLU A 385 12.62 5.44 11.59
CA GLU A 385 13.52 5.86 12.66
C GLU A 385 13.35 7.36 12.98
N ASN A 386 12.47 8.06 12.28
CA ASN A 386 12.30 9.52 12.37
C ASN A 386 13.60 10.31 12.16
N ILE A 387 14.43 9.87 11.20
CA ILE A 387 15.72 10.50 10.86
C ILE A 387 15.77 10.99 9.43
N PHE A 388 16.77 11.83 9.14
CA PHE A 388 16.99 12.41 7.84
C PHE A 388 18.41 12.10 7.35
N ILE A 389 18.51 11.41 6.22
CA ILE A 389 19.78 11.24 5.51
C ILE A 389 19.97 12.46 4.62
N LEU A 390 21.08 13.16 4.78
CA LEU A 390 21.40 14.33 3.98
C LEU A 390 22.74 14.16 3.30
N GLN A 391 22.78 14.52 2.02
CA GLN A 391 24.03 14.64 1.27
C GLN A 391 24.47 16.10 1.24
N LYS A 392 25.70 16.35 1.71
CA LYS A 392 26.44 17.59 1.42
C LYS A 392 27.50 17.25 0.38
N ASN A 393 28.75 17.10 0.82
CA ASN A 393 29.81 16.48 0.01
C ASN A 393 29.81 14.95 0.18
N LYS A 394 29.47 14.50 1.39
CA LYS A 394 29.34 13.12 1.82
C LYS A 394 28.00 12.97 2.55
N PHE A 395 27.60 11.75 2.86
CA PHE A 395 26.35 11.45 3.56
C PHE A 395 26.55 11.48 5.07
N GLY A 396 25.55 12.01 5.76
CA GLY A 396 25.40 11.97 7.21
C GLY A 396 23.93 11.84 7.59
N ILE A 397 23.67 11.61 8.87
CA ILE A 397 22.31 11.43 9.42
C ILE A 397 22.05 12.52 10.44
N LEU A 398 20.87 13.13 10.31
CA LEU A 398 20.35 14.16 11.20
C LEU A 398 19.07 13.66 11.88
N ASP A 399 18.80 14.17 13.08
CA ASP A 399 17.47 14.05 13.69
C ASP A 399 16.51 15.16 13.19
N ALA A 400 15.29 15.18 13.73
CA ALA A 400 14.28 16.21 13.42
C ALA A 400 14.63 17.62 13.93
N THR A 401 15.58 17.76 14.86
CA THR A 401 16.06 19.06 15.36
C THR A 401 17.20 19.62 14.51
N GLY A 402 17.78 18.80 13.64
CA GLY A 402 18.97 19.11 12.86
C GLY A 402 20.28 18.76 13.58
N GLU A 403 20.23 18.05 14.71
CA GLU A 403 21.41 17.48 15.36
C GLU A 403 22.02 16.38 14.47
N VAL A 404 23.34 16.40 14.32
CA VAL A 404 24.08 15.37 13.58
C VAL A 404 24.20 14.11 14.44
N LEU A 405 23.42 13.08 14.10
CA LEU A 405 23.52 11.75 14.70
C LEU A 405 24.73 10.98 14.18
N ILE A 406 24.94 11.02 12.86
CA ILE A 406 26.07 10.42 12.16
C ILE A 406 26.76 11.48 11.28
N PRO A 407 28.09 11.68 11.42
CA PRO A 407 28.81 12.73 10.71
C PRO A 407 28.80 12.53 9.19
N PHE A 408 28.96 13.63 8.45
CA PHE A 408 29.01 13.66 6.98
C PHE A 408 30.36 13.11 6.45
N GLU A 409 30.65 11.82 6.68
CA GLU A 409 31.91 11.16 6.30
C GLU A 409 31.74 9.93 5.41
N TYR A 410 30.50 9.52 5.14
CA TYR A 410 30.15 8.32 4.39
C TYR A 410 30.01 8.59 2.90
N PHE A 411 30.47 7.66 2.07
CA PHE A 411 30.28 7.72 0.63
C PHE A 411 28.81 7.48 0.24
N SER A 412 28.14 6.58 0.95
CA SER A 412 26.70 6.34 0.84
C SER A 412 26.13 5.76 2.14
N ILE A 413 24.84 5.99 2.39
CA ILE A 413 24.06 5.41 3.48
C ILE A 413 22.75 4.92 2.87
N MET A 414 22.36 3.68 3.12
CA MET A 414 21.06 3.16 2.67
C MET A 414 19.94 3.71 3.55
N ASP A 415 18.80 4.04 2.95
CA ASP A 415 17.59 4.53 3.61
C ASP A 415 16.70 3.42 4.17
N VAL A 416 17.29 2.24 4.41
CA VAL A 416 16.61 1.05 4.91
C VAL A 416 17.16 0.67 6.28
N PHE A 417 16.43 1.04 7.34
CA PHE A 417 16.88 0.87 8.73
C PHE A 417 16.12 -0.21 9.47
N LEU A 418 16.78 -1.04 10.27
CA LEU A 418 16.13 -1.93 11.23
C LEU A 418 16.78 -1.76 12.61
N ASP A 419 15.99 -1.41 13.62
CA ASP A 419 16.44 -1.16 15.00
C ASP A 419 17.62 -0.17 15.08
N GLY A 420 17.49 0.95 14.35
CA GLY A 420 18.51 1.98 14.21
C GLY A 420 19.76 1.57 13.44
N LYS A 421 19.75 0.41 12.76
CA LYS A 421 20.88 -0.09 11.97
C LYS A 421 20.63 -0.04 10.48
N THR A 422 21.64 0.31 9.70
CA THR A 422 21.60 0.31 8.23
C THR A 422 22.95 -0.09 7.64
N ILE A 423 22.98 -0.31 6.33
CA ILE A 423 24.22 -0.49 5.56
C ILE A 423 24.71 0.86 5.01
N ALA A 424 26.01 1.07 5.09
CA ALA A 424 26.67 2.23 4.50
C ALA A 424 28.00 1.85 3.84
N THR A 425 28.51 2.75 3.01
CA THR A 425 29.88 2.69 2.50
C THR A 425 30.68 3.80 3.14
N ASP A 426 31.76 3.44 3.83
CA ASP A 426 32.61 4.39 4.55
C ASP A 426 33.53 5.20 3.63
N ALA A 427 34.42 6.00 4.21
CA ALA A 427 35.33 6.86 3.48
C ALA A 427 36.39 6.09 2.67
N ASP A 428 36.68 4.84 3.05
CA ASP A 428 37.65 3.95 2.41
C ASP A 428 36.96 2.99 1.42
N PHE A 429 35.70 3.28 1.06
CA PHE A 429 34.85 2.48 0.18
C PHE A 429 34.51 1.08 0.71
N LYS A 430 34.71 0.83 2.00
CA LYS A 430 34.34 -0.44 2.64
C LYS A 430 32.88 -0.41 3.07
N LYS A 431 32.22 -1.56 2.98
CA LYS A 431 30.86 -1.75 3.48
C LYS A 431 30.87 -1.86 5.01
N CYS A 432 29.89 -1.26 5.65
CA CYS A 432 29.73 -1.31 7.10
C CYS A 432 28.27 -1.32 7.52
N ILE A 433 28.00 -1.89 8.70
CA ILE A 433 26.76 -1.64 9.44
C ILE A 433 26.97 -0.39 10.29
N LEU A 434 26.07 0.58 10.16
CA LEU A 434 25.96 1.73 11.03
C LEU A 434 24.86 1.51 12.05
N ASP A 435 25.12 1.84 13.30
CA ASP A 435 24.14 1.84 14.39
C ASP A 435 24.00 3.27 14.92
N ILE A 436 22.85 3.91 14.66
CA ILE A 436 22.59 5.30 15.07
C ILE A 436 22.34 5.41 16.58
N ASN A 437 21.82 4.35 17.20
CA ASN A 437 21.49 4.31 18.63
C ASN A 437 22.78 4.26 19.46
N ASN A 438 23.74 3.43 19.02
CA ASN A 438 25.04 3.30 19.67
C ASN A 438 26.11 4.24 19.09
N LYS A 439 25.78 5.01 18.06
CA LYS A 439 26.70 5.87 17.29
C LYS A 439 27.98 5.11 16.89
N SER A 440 27.83 3.87 16.44
CA SER A 440 28.95 2.96 16.15
C SER A 440 28.89 2.47 14.70
N LYS A 441 30.04 1.96 14.21
CA LYS A 441 30.15 1.33 12.89
C LYS A 441 30.93 0.03 12.98
N VAL A 442 30.52 -0.95 12.19
CA VAL A 442 31.21 -2.24 12.04
C VAL A 442 31.54 -2.44 10.57
N VAL A 443 32.83 -2.41 10.24
CA VAL A 443 33.33 -2.54 8.87
C VAL A 443 33.51 -4.02 8.52
N PHE A 444 33.16 -4.38 7.29
CA PHE A 444 33.44 -5.69 6.71
C PHE A 444 34.69 -5.62 5.85
N GLU A 445 35.58 -6.61 6.04
CA GLU A 445 36.76 -6.80 5.18
C GLU A 445 36.43 -7.63 3.94
N GLU A 446 35.29 -8.33 3.98
CA GLU A 446 34.77 -9.21 2.94
C GLU A 446 33.82 -8.43 2.02
N GLU A 447 33.64 -8.91 0.79
CA GLU A 447 32.60 -8.38 -0.08
C GLU A 447 31.24 -8.58 0.57
N THR A 448 30.43 -7.52 0.63
CA THR A 448 29.19 -7.49 1.39
C THR A 448 28.07 -6.90 0.57
N TYR A 449 26.96 -7.63 0.50
CA TYR A 449 25.82 -7.31 -0.35
C TYR A 449 24.55 -7.20 0.47
N PHE A 450 23.73 -6.20 0.15
CA PHE A 450 22.42 -6.02 0.76
C PHE A 450 21.43 -7.03 0.17
N VAL A 451 20.64 -7.68 1.03
CA VAL A 451 19.56 -8.60 0.61
C VAL A 451 18.21 -7.95 0.88
N SER A 452 17.94 -7.65 2.14
CA SER A 452 16.69 -7.04 2.60
C SER A 452 16.96 -6.17 3.84
N ARG A 453 15.93 -5.44 4.28
CA ARG A 453 15.96 -4.69 5.54
C ARG A 453 16.37 -5.63 6.69
N GLY A 454 17.54 -5.41 7.27
CA GLY A 454 18.05 -6.25 8.36
C GLY A 454 18.84 -7.50 7.95
N LEU A 455 19.07 -7.75 6.65
CA LEU A 455 19.79 -8.93 6.16
C LEU A 455 20.80 -8.56 5.07
N ILE A 456 22.00 -9.12 5.18
CA ILE A 456 23.07 -9.05 4.19
C ILE A 456 23.58 -10.46 3.89
N TYR A 457 24.36 -10.60 2.83
CA TYR A 457 25.31 -11.71 2.73
C TYR A 457 26.72 -11.21 2.51
N THR A 458 27.70 -11.96 3.03
CA THR A 458 29.12 -11.77 2.73
C THR A 458 29.64 -12.89 1.85
N GLU A 459 30.67 -12.57 1.06
CA GLU A 459 31.31 -13.50 0.13
C GLU A 459 32.82 -13.49 0.35
N THR A 460 33.38 -14.68 0.62
CA THR A 460 34.82 -14.88 0.84
C THR A 460 35.34 -15.99 -0.06
N PHE A 461 36.35 -15.68 -0.88
CA PHE A 461 37.00 -16.68 -1.71
C PHE A 461 38.00 -17.53 -0.90
N ASN A 462 37.87 -18.85 -0.95
CA ASN A 462 38.78 -19.80 -0.35
C ASN A 462 39.74 -20.36 -1.41
N GLU A 463 40.99 -19.90 -1.39
CA GLU A 463 42.02 -20.30 -2.35
C GLU A 463 42.31 -21.82 -2.33
N ASN A 464 42.13 -22.51 -1.20
CA ASN A 464 42.50 -23.92 -1.05
C ASN A 464 41.59 -24.86 -1.84
N ASN A 465 40.30 -24.52 -1.95
CA ASN A 465 39.31 -25.34 -2.67
C ASN A 465 38.74 -24.62 -3.90
N SER A 466 39.17 -23.39 -4.19
CA SER A 466 38.67 -22.56 -5.29
C SER A 466 37.15 -22.40 -5.25
N LYS A 467 36.61 -22.21 -4.04
CA LYS A 467 35.18 -21.95 -3.81
C LYS A 467 34.98 -20.63 -3.09
N TYR A 468 33.80 -20.06 -3.25
CA TYR A 468 33.33 -18.93 -2.46
C TYR A 468 32.46 -19.45 -1.32
N GLU A 469 32.71 -18.95 -0.12
CA GLU A 469 31.85 -19.11 1.04
C GLU A 469 30.87 -17.94 1.10
N ILE A 470 29.58 -18.24 1.07
CA ILE A 470 28.49 -17.28 1.27
C ILE A 470 27.98 -17.40 2.70
N ARG A 471 27.84 -16.28 3.40
CA ARG A 471 27.24 -16.21 4.74
C ARG A 471 26.13 -15.18 4.78
N PHE A 472 24.90 -15.61 5.06
CA PHE A 472 23.79 -14.70 5.34
C PHE A 472 23.83 -14.26 6.80
N LEU A 473 23.89 -12.96 7.02
CA LEU A 473 24.03 -12.36 8.36
C LEU A 473 22.92 -11.33 8.58
N ASP A 474 22.35 -11.29 9.78
CA ASP A 474 21.57 -10.12 10.19
C ASP A 474 22.46 -8.92 10.58
N TYR A 475 21.85 -7.77 10.86
CA TYR A 475 22.60 -6.57 11.28
C TYR A 475 23.30 -6.69 12.65
N ASN A 476 23.02 -7.74 13.43
CA ASN A 476 23.78 -8.09 14.64
C ASN A 476 24.90 -9.10 14.35
N LYS A 477 25.15 -9.40 13.07
CA LYS A 477 26.09 -10.41 12.57
C LYS A 477 25.78 -11.84 13.03
N SER A 478 24.52 -12.11 13.40
CA SER A 478 24.08 -13.49 13.62
C SER A 478 23.90 -14.16 12.27
N MET A 479 24.60 -15.28 12.07
CA MET A 479 24.50 -16.07 10.86
C MET A 479 23.15 -16.76 10.77
N LYS A 480 22.47 -16.59 9.64
CA LYS A 480 21.19 -17.23 9.32
C LYS A 480 21.41 -18.51 8.54
N GLU A 481 22.28 -18.46 7.52
CA GLU A 481 22.62 -19.60 6.68
C GLU A 481 24.00 -19.41 6.05
N SER A 482 24.61 -20.50 5.56
CA SER A 482 25.87 -20.46 4.81
C SER A 482 26.07 -21.66 3.90
N PHE A 483 26.74 -21.47 2.77
CA PHE A 483 27.15 -22.56 1.88
C PHE A 483 28.38 -22.18 1.04
N GLU A 484 29.00 -23.19 0.42
CA GLU A 484 30.13 -22.99 -0.51
C GLU A 484 29.71 -23.30 -1.95
N TYR A 485 30.07 -22.43 -2.91
CA TYR A 485 29.79 -22.64 -4.33
C TYR A 485 31.02 -22.32 -5.21
N SER A 486 31.05 -22.87 -6.42
CA SER A 486 32.19 -22.77 -7.36
C SER A 486 31.99 -21.73 -8.47
N GLY A 487 31.03 -20.82 -8.34
CA GLY A 487 30.72 -19.80 -9.34
C GLY A 487 31.53 -18.52 -9.17
N ASN A 488 31.63 -17.72 -10.23
CA ASN A 488 32.38 -16.44 -10.26
C ASN A 488 31.46 -15.21 -10.36
N TYR A 489 30.18 -15.32 -10.04
CA TYR A 489 29.18 -14.28 -10.33
C TYR A 489 28.34 -13.92 -9.11
N SER A 490 28.27 -12.62 -8.84
CA SER A 490 27.26 -12.05 -7.94
C SER A 490 25.87 -12.23 -8.54
N THR A 491 24.94 -12.81 -7.78
CA THR A 491 23.56 -12.97 -8.23
C THR A 491 22.66 -11.88 -7.66
N GLU A 492 21.96 -11.18 -8.55
CA GLU A 492 20.93 -10.22 -8.15
C GLU A 492 19.71 -10.97 -7.57
N PHE A 493 19.28 -10.55 -6.38
CA PHE A 493 18.04 -11.04 -5.79
C PHE A 493 16.83 -10.48 -6.55
N LYS A 494 15.93 -11.36 -6.96
CA LYS A 494 14.66 -11.01 -7.59
C LYS A 494 13.54 -11.17 -6.58
N SER A 495 12.50 -10.34 -6.67
CA SER A 495 11.35 -10.40 -5.77
C SER A 495 10.14 -11.05 -6.44
N PHE A 496 9.33 -11.71 -5.63
CA PHE A 496 7.96 -12.05 -5.95
C PHE A 496 7.12 -12.05 -4.67
N ALA A 497 5.80 -12.01 -4.83
CA ALA A 497 4.86 -12.14 -3.73
C ALA A 497 3.77 -13.14 -4.11
N ASN A 498 3.25 -13.83 -3.11
CA ASN A 498 2.08 -14.69 -3.23
C ASN A 498 1.18 -14.50 -2.00
N ILE A 499 0.08 -15.25 -1.91
CA ILE A 499 -0.85 -15.18 -0.76
C ILE A 499 -0.19 -15.49 0.59
N TYR A 500 0.95 -16.17 0.61
CA TYR A 500 1.69 -16.56 1.83
C TYR A 500 2.77 -15.55 2.23
N GLY A 501 3.04 -14.54 1.39
CA GLY A 501 3.95 -13.46 1.74
C GLY A 501 4.80 -12.91 0.60
N SER A 502 5.85 -12.21 0.99
CA SER A 502 6.83 -11.58 0.09
C SER A 502 8.16 -12.31 0.19
N TYR A 503 8.78 -12.56 -0.97
CA TYR A 503 9.98 -13.35 -1.06
C TYR A 503 11.02 -12.71 -1.97
N LEU A 504 12.28 -12.94 -1.67
CA LEU A 504 13.40 -12.71 -2.57
C LEU A 504 14.00 -14.06 -2.95
N TYR A 505 14.55 -14.19 -4.16
CA TYR A 505 15.27 -15.39 -4.55
C TYR A 505 16.52 -15.07 -5.36
N ALA A 506 17.51 -15.95 -5.28
CA ALA A 506 18.75 -15.90 -6.03
C ALA A 506 19.26 -17.32 -6.32
N VAL A 507 20.11 -17.45 -7.33
CA VAL A 507 20.73 -18.72 -7.75
C VAL A 507 22.24 -18.58 -7.68
N PHE A 508 22.89 -19.49 -6.97
CA PHE A 508 24.35 -19.57 -6.82
C PHE A 508 24.79 -20.94 -7.31
N ASP A 509 25.04 -21.08 -8.61
CA ASP A 509 25.34 -22.38 -9.24
C ASP A 509 24.21 -23.40 -9.02
N SER A 510 24.43 -24.47 -8.25
CA SER A 510 23.40 -25.47 -7.89
C SER A 510 22.54 -25.09 -6.69
N TYR A 511 22.86 -23.99 -6.00
CA TYR A 511 22.13 -23.53 -4.82
C TYR A 511 21.05 -22.52 -5.20
N TYR A 512 19.84 -22.78 -4.72
CA TYR A 512 18.68 -21.92 -4.90
C TYR A 512 18.27 -21.35 -3.56
N VAL A 513 18.40 -20.03 -3.42
CA VAL A 513 18.14 -19.33 -2.17
C VAL A 513 16.78 -18.66 -2.26
N LEU A 514 15.95 -18.86 -1.25
CA LEU A 514 14.70 -18.14 -1.03
C LEU A 514 14.81 -17.41 0.32
N VAL A 515 14.48 -16.12 0.34
CA VAL A 515 14.46 -15.30 1.55
C VAL A 515 13.03 -14.81 1.78
N GLU A 516 12.42 -15.19 2.89
CA GLU A 516 11.11 -14.69 3.28
C GLU A 516 11.23 -13.28 3.88
N THR A 517 10.67 -12.29 3.19
CA THR A 517 10.69 -10.87 3.58
C THR A 517 9.32 -10.36 4.02
N THR A 518 8.37 -11.26 4.26
CA THR A 518 7.05 -10.95 4.85
C THR A 518 7.22 -10.13 6.12
N LEU A 519 6.51 -9.01 6.16
CA LEU A 519 6.54 -8.04 7.24
C LEU A 519 5.69 -8.54 8.41
N LYS A 520 6.30 -8.70 9.59
CA LYS A 520 5.63 -9.02 10.86
C LYS A 520 5.23 -7.77 11.60
#